data_AF-A0A6B1B6R5-F1
#
_entry.id   AF-A0A6B1B6R5-F1
#
_cell.length_a   1.000
_cell.length_b   1.000
_cell.length_c   1.000
_cell.angle_alpha   90.00
_cell.angle_beta   90.00
_cell.angle_gamma   90.00
#
_symmetry.space_group_name_H-M   'P 1'
#
loop_
_entity.id
_entity.type
_entity.pdbx_description
1 polymer ?
#
loop_
_entity_poly.entity_id
_entity_poly.type
_entity_poly.pdbx_seq_one_letter_code
_entity_poly.pdbx_strand_id
1 'polypeptide(L)'
;MSTATEAASEEIHPSDEAHDDHDHGLSDFGYIKVALLLAVLTAAEVLIYFFDDRVGPLEVPLLLILMVVKFEIVVAYFMHLRFDNKLFTWMFVGGLVLAIAVYAAMGTSMLFWTDPAGCDLSPNLDC
;
A
#
# COMPACT_ATOMS: atom_id res chain seq x y z
N MET A 1 49.43 -29.06 -50.46
CA MET A 1 50.10 -27.74 -50.53
C MET A 1 49.00 -26.72 -50.76
N SER A 2 48.70 -25.91 -49.74
CA SER A 2 47.53 -25.03 -49.68
C SER A 2 47.55 -23.95 -50.76
N THR A 3 46.43 -23.79 -51.43
CA THR A 3 46.10 -22.62 -52.24
C THR A 3 45.84 -21.46 -51.28
N ALA A 4 46.77 -20.50 -51.24
CA ALA A 4 46.51 -19.17 -50.72
C ALA A 4 46.72 -18.21 -51.89
N THR A 5 45.69 -17.43 -52.20
CA THR A 5 45.76 -15.97 -52.36
C THR A 5 44.50 -15.45 -53.05
N GLU A 6 43.80 -14.63 -52.26
CA GLU A 6 42.94 -13.50 -52.61
C GLU A 6 41.78 -13.74 -53.59
N ALA A 7 40.59 -13.84 -52.99
CA ALA A 7 39.36 -13.35 -53.60
C ALA A 7 38.73 -12.32 -52.65
N ALA A 8 38.72 -11.08 -53.13
CA ALA A 8 37.64 -10.12 -53.04
C ALA A 8 37.00 -9.82 -51.67
N SER A 9 37.26 -8.60 -51.21
CA SER A 9 36.34 -7.76 -50.46
C SER A 9 34.92 -7.81 -51.02
N GLU A 10 33.95 -8.35 -50.27
CA GLU A 10 32.55 -7.89 -50.30
C GLU A 10 31.80 -8.34 -49.02
N GLU A 11 31.10 -7.39 -48.41
CA GLU A 11 29.97 -7.51 -47.46
C GLU A 11 30.27 -7.96 -46.01
N ILE A 12 30.85 -7.04 -45.23
CA ILE A 12 30.64 -6.99 -43.78
C ILE A 12 29.23 -6.42 -43.55
N HIS A 13 28.27 -7.32 -43.37
CA HIS A 13 27.01 -7.01 -42.68
C HIS A 13 26.81 -8.03 -41.55
N PRO A 14 27.34 -7.76 -40.35
CA PRO A 14 26.55 -7.79 -39.15
C PRO A 14 26.13 -6.34 -38.90
N SER A 15 24.83 -6.12 -38.96
CA SER A 15 24.16 -5.03 -38.28
C SER A 15 24.72 -4.87 -36.85
N ASP A 16 25.71 -3.99 -36.68
CA ASP A 16 25.95 -3.24 -35.44
C ASP A 16 24.90 -2.12 -35.36
N GLU A 17 23.63 -2.50 -35.55
CA GLU A 17 22.53 -1.71 -35.03
C GLU A 17 22.53 -2.00 -33.54
N ALA A 18 22.90 -0.97 -32.79
CA ALA A 18 22.79 -0.87 -31.35
C ALA A 18 21.35 -1.16 -30.91
N HIS A 19 21.00 -2.44 -30.86
CA HIS A 19 19.83 -2.94 -30.15
C HIS A 19 20.26 -3.25 -28.72
N ASP A 20 20.47 -2.19 -27.95
CA ASP A 20 20.30 -2.26 -26.50
C ASP A 20 19.28 -1.19 -26.09
N ASP A 21 18.15 -1.21 -26.80
CA ASP A 21 16.86 -0.76 -26.29
C ASP A 21 16.43 -1.75 -25.18
N HIS A 22 17.11 -1.66 -24.05
CA HIS A 22 16.65 -2.27 -22.81
C HIS A 22 15.90 -1.21 -22.00
N ASP A 23 14.73 -0.92 -22.55
CA ASP A 23 13.56 -0.31 -21.94
C ASP A 23 13.12 -1.17 -20.74
N HIS A 24 13.89 -1.12 -19.65
CA HIS A 24 13.60 -1.83 -18.42
C HIS A 24 12.81 -0.91 -17.50
N GLY A 25 11.55 -1.29 -17.33
CA GLY A 25 10.51 -0.57 -16.61
C GLY A 25 10.94 0.01 -15.26
N LEU A 26 10.17 1.02 -14.84
CA LEU A 26 10.24 1.70 -13.56
C LEU A 26 11.03 0.93 -12.49
N SER A 27 12.28 1.33 -12.35
CA SER A 27 13.32 0.80 -11.47
C SER A 27 12.83 0.08 -10.21
N ASP A 28 13.16 -1.21 -10.09
CA ASP A 28 13.01 -2.05 -8.88
C ASP A 28 13.51 -1.35 -7.60
N PHE A 29 14.47 -0.42 -7.73
CA PHE A 29 14.97 0.42 -6.65
C PHE A 29 13.89 1.26 -5.95
N GLY A 30 12.81 1.63 -6.65
CA GLY A 30 11.70 2.37 -6.08
C GLY A 30 10.94 1.54 -5.03
N TYR A 31 10.62 0.29 -5.38
CA TYR A 31 9.94 -0.64 -4.47
C TYR A 31 10.81 -1.02 -3.27
N ILE A 32 12.12 -1.22 -3.48
CA ILE A 32 13.07 -1.51 -2.41
C ILE A 32 13.13 -0.37 -1.39
N LYS A 33 13.07 0.89 -1.84
CA LYS A 33 13.02 2.05 -0.91
C LYS A 33 11.73 2.08 -0.09
N VAL A 34 10.59 1.77 -0.69
CA VAL A 34 9.30 1.69 0.03
C VAL A 34 9.32 0.51 1.02
N ALA A 35 9.92 -0.60 0.65
CA ALA A 35 10.11 -1.74 1.55
C ALA A 35 10.93 -1.39 2.77
N LEU A 36 12.03 -0.66 2.57
CA LEU A 36 12.90 -0.21 3.64
C LEU A 36 12.17 0.81 4.54
N LEU A 37 11.40 1.73 3.96
CA LEU A 37 10.53 2.64 4.72
C LEU A 37 9.53 1.87 5.60
N LEU A 38 8.86 0.86 5.04
CA LEU A 38 7.90 0.04 5.76
C LEU A 38 8.57 -0.74 6.91
N ALA A 39 9.77 -1.27 6.66
CA ALA A 39 10.56 -1.97 7.67
C ALA A 39 10.95 -1.03 8.83
N VAL A 40 11.36 0.20 8.54
CA VAL A 40 11.66 1.22 9.55
C VAL A 40 10.40 1.59 10.34
N LEU A 41 9.26 1.77 9.67
CA LEU A 41 7.97 2.02 10.30
C LEU A 41 7.56 0.88 11.27
N THR A 42 7.87 -0.36 10.93
CA THR A 42 7.63 -1.54 11.78
C THR A 42 8.61 -1.65 12.92
N ALA A 43 9.89 -1.38 12.70
CA ALA A 43 10.86 -1.29 13.78
C ALA A 43 10.50 -0.17 14.78
N ALA A 44 10.07 1.00 14.28
CA ALA A 44 9.64 2.12 15.12
C ALA A 44 8.39 1.79 15.96
N GLU A 45 7.43 1.06 15.39
CA GLU A 45 6.25 0.58 16.11
C GLU A 45 6.64 -0.34 17.27
N VAL A 46 7.43 -1.37 16.98
CA VAL A 46 7.92 -2.31 18.01
C VAL A 46 8.71 -1.56 19.07
N LEU A 47 9.56 -0.61 18.67
CA LEU A 47 10.35 0.19 19.59
C LEU A 47 9.49 1.03 20.53
N ILE A 48 8.45 1.70 19.99
CA ILE A 48 7.49 2.47 20.79
C ILE A 48 6.71 1.58 21.75
N TYR A 49 6.31 0.37 21.33
CA TYR A 49 5.69 -0.61 22.22
C TYR A 49 6.61 -1.01 23.38
N PHE A 50 7.91 -1.15 23.13
CA PHE A 50 8.90 -1.43 24.19
C PHE A 50 9.16 -0.23 25.12
N PHE A 51 8.86 1.00 24.70
CA PHE A 51 9.06 2.24 25.47
C PHE A 51 7.73 2.90 25.90
N ASP A 52 6.74 2.08 26.28
CA ASP A 52 5.40 2.46 26.77
C ASP A 52 5.43 3.59 27.83
N ASP A 53 6.44 3.59 28.70
CA ASP A 53 6.62 4.57 29.79
C ASP A 53 6.58 6.07 29.40
N ARG A 54 6.67 6.40 28.10
CA ARG A 54 6.66 7.78 27.59
C ARG A 54 5.34 8.22 26.93
N VAL A 55 4.46 7.29 26.55
CA VAL A 55 3.31 7.55 25.65
C VAL A 55 1.93 7.47 26.31
N GLY A 56 1.81 6.78 27.45
CA GLY A 56 0.57 6.74 28.23
C GLY A 56 -0.64 6.26 27.40
N PRO A 57 -1.88 6.71 27.69
CA PRO A 57 -3.10 6.22 27.02
C PRO A 57 -3.15 6.39 25.49
N LEU A 58 -2.20 7.14 24.91
CA LEU A 58 -2.11 7.43 23.48
C LEU A 58 -1.33 6.37 22.69
N GLU A 59 -0.69 5.41 23.38
CA GLU A 59 -0.05 4.23 22.79
C GLU A 59 -1.00 3.49 21.83
N VAL A 60 -2.17 3.08 22.34
CA VAL A 60 -3.16 2.27 21.61
C VAL A 60 -3.66 2.97 20.33
N PRO A 61 -4.12 4.24 20.35
CA PRO A 61 -4.54 4.90 19.12
C PRO A 61 -3.39 5.15 18.15
N LEU A 62 -2.16 5.39 18.63
CA LEU A 62 -0.98 5.57 17.78
C LEU A 62 -0.62 4.28 17.03
N LEU A 63 -0.62 3.14 17.72
CA LEU A 63 -0.41 1.82 17.11
C LEU A 63 -1.48 1.52 16.04
N LEU A 64 -2.74 1.88 16.32
CA LEU A 64 -3.85 1.73 15.38
C LEU A 64 -3.64 2.56 14.11
N ILE A 65 -3.19 3.81 14.24
CA ILE A 65 -2.89 4.67 13.11
C ILE A 65 -1.72 4.09 12.28
N LEU A 66 -0.66 3.62 12.94
CA LEU A 66 0.48 3.00 12.25
C LEU A 66 0.07 1.75 11.46
N MET A 67 -0.87 0.96 11.96
CA MET A 67 -1.44 -0.19 11.24
C MET A 67 -2.14 0.24 9.96
N VAL A 68 -3.02 1.25 10.01
CA VAL A 68 -3.72 1.76 8.82
C VAL A 68 -2.73 2.31 7.79
N VAL A 69 -1.77 3.13 8.24
CA VAL A 69 -0.76 3.73 7.35
C VAL A 69 0.07 2.65 6.65
N LYS A 70 0.53 1.63 7.39
CA LYS A 70 1.29 0.52 6.81
C LYS A 70 0.47 -0.27 5.81
N PHE A 71 -0.79 -0.54 6.15
CA PHE A 71 -1.71 -1.26 5.28
C PHE A 71 -1.90 -0.54 3.94
N GLU A 72 -2.13 0.78 3.97
CA GLU A 72 -2.25 1.61 2.75
C GLU A 72 -0.97 1.57 1.91
N ILE A 73 0.21 1.69 2.52
CA ILE A 73 1.50 1.65 1.81
C ILE A 73 1.71 0.26 1.17
N VAL A 74 1.38 -0.82 1.88
CA VAL A 74 1.50 -2.19 1.38
C VAL A 74 0.57 -2.41 0.18
N VAL A 75 -0.68 -1.98 0.26
CA VAL A 75 -1.64 -2.16 -0.83
C VAL A 75 -1.26 -1.31 -2.04
N ALA A 76 -0.89 -0.04 -1.85
CA ALA A 76 -0.55 0.85 -2.95
C ALA A 76 0.74 0.47 -3.69
N TYR A 77 1.75 -0.02 -2.97
CA TYR A 77 3.08 -0.29 -3.53
C TYR A 77 3.44 -1.77 -3.68
N PHE A 78 3.14 -2.63 -2.70
CA PHE A 78 3.53 -4.04 -2.76
C PHE A 78 2.50 -4.93 -3.46
N MET A 79 1.22 -4.58 -3.43
CA MET A 79 0.19 -5.21 -4.25
C MET A 79 0.08 -4.57 -5.65
N HIS A 80 1.16 -4.09 -6.25
CA HIS A 80 1.25 -3.66 -7.67
C HIS A 80 0.26 -2.58 -8.18
N LEU A 81 -0.70 -2.13 -7.38
CA LEU A 81 -1.89 -1.35 -7.75
C LEU A 81 -1.63 0.03 -8.35
N ARG A 82 -0.51 0.68 -7.97
CA ARG A 82 -0.14 1.98 -8.54
C ARG A 82 0.45 1.88 -9.95
N PHE A 83 0.95 0.70 -10.32
CA PHE A 83 1.48 0.41 -11.66
C PHE A 83 0.53 -0.44 -12.50
N ASP A 84 -0.54 -0.95 -11.86
CA ASP A 84 -1.65 -1.64 -12.49
C ASP A 84 -2.80 -0.70 -12.89
N ASN A 85 -3.76 -1.23 -13.64
CA ASN A 85 -4.89 -0.45 -14.15
C ASN A 85 -5.77 0.08 -12.99
N LYS A 86 -6.21 1.34 -13.07
CA LYS A 86 -6.96 2.05 -11.99
C LYS A 86 -8.20 1.30 -11.46
N LEU A 87 -8.69 0.31 -12.20
CA LEU A 87 -9.79 -0.57 -11.84
C LEU A 87 -9.55 -1.32 -10.53
N PHE A 88 -8.34 -1.86 -10.31
CA PHE A 88 -8.03 -2.59 -9.08
C PHE A 88 -7.98 -1.66 -7.87
N THR A 89 -7.48 -0.44 -8.04
CA THR A 89 -7.49 0.58 -6.97
C THR A 89 -8.92 0.98 -6.62
N TRP A 90 -9.79 1.11 -7.63
CA TRP A 90 -11.18 1.50 -7.42
C TRP A 90 -12.01 0.39 -6.75
N MET A 91 -11.80 -0.88 -7.10
CA MET A 91 -12.43 -2.00 -6.40
C MET A 91 -12.01 -2.10 -4.93
N PHE A 92 -10.73 -1.89 -4.64
CA PHE A 92 -10.21 -1.92 -3.27
C PHE A 92 -10.79 -0.77 -2.44
N VAL A 93 -10.74 0.46 -2.94
CA VAL A 93 -11.32 1.63 -2.28
C VAL A 93 -12.84 1.48 -2.15
N GLY A 94 -13.51 0.94 -3.16
CA GLY A 94 -14.93 0.62 -3.10
C GLY A 94 -15.25 -0.38 -1.99
N GLY A 95 -14.43 -1.43 -1.83
CA GLY A 95 -14.53 -2.39 -0.73
C GLY A 95 -14.29 -1.75 0.65
N LEU A 96 -13.30 -0.85 0.76
CA LEU A 96 -13.01 -0.11 1.99
C LEU A 96 -14.18 0.82 2.39
N VAL A 97 -14.72 1.58 1.43
CA VAL A 97 -15.88 2.45 1.62
C VAL A 97 -17.10 1.63 2.02
N LEU A 98 -17.35 0.51 1.35
CA LEU A 98 -18.45 -0.39 1.68
C LEU A 98 -18.31 -0.96 3.10
N ALA A 99 -17.11 -1.40 3.49
CA ALA A 99 -16.84 -1.92 4.82
C ALA A 99 -17.12 -0.85 5.89
N ILE A 100 -16.63 0.37 5.70
CA ILE A 100 -16.91 1.50 6.61
C ILE A 100 -18.41 1.79 6.67
N ALA A 101 -19.09 1.82 5.53
CA ALA A 101 -20.53 2.07 5.46
C ALA A 101 -21.35 1.00 6.22
N VAL A 102 -21.01 -0.28 6.05
CA VAL A 102 -21.68 -1.38 6.75
C VAL A 102 -21.41 -1.33 8.25
N TYR A 103 -20.17 -1.10 8.68
CA TYR A 103 -19.85 -0.96 10.09
C TYR A 103 -20.51 0.26 10.73
N ALA A 104 -20.56 1.39 10.02
CA ALA A 104 -21.25 2.58 10.49
C ALA A 104 -22.76 2.34 10.61
N ALA A 105 -23.38 1.73 9.60
CA ALA A 105 -24.81 1.37 9.63
C ALA A 105 -25.12 0.43 10.80
N MET A 106 -24.30 -0.60 10.99
CA MET A 106 -24.43 -1.53 12.12
C MET A 106 -24.24 -0.81 13.47
N GLY A 107 -23.21 0.02 13.62
CA GLY A 107 -22.96 0.81 14.82
C GLY A 107 -24.11 1.76 15.15
N THR A 108 -24.66 2.46 14.16
CA THR A 108 -25.84 3.32 14.35
C THR A 108 -27.10 2.51 14.68
N SER A 109 -27.24 1.31 14.13
CA SER A 109 -28.39 0.45 14.44
C SER A 109 -28.33 -0.07 15.88
N MET A 110 -27.13 -0.35 16.39
CA MET A 110 -26.93 -0.70 17.79
C MET A 110 -27.18 0.51 18.70
N LEU A 111 -26.77 1.73 18.31
CA LEU A 111 -27.06 2.95 19.06
C LEU A 111 -28.57 3.26 19.11
N PHE A 112 -29.27 3.06 17.99
CA PHE A 112 -30.74 3.18 17.93
C PHE A 112 -31.45 2.14 18.80
N TRP A 113 -30.85 0.95 18.96
CA TRP A 113 -31.42 -0.10 19.80
C TRP A 113 -31.09 0.07 21.29
N THR A 114 -30.02 0.80 21.63
CA THR A 114 -29.72 1.20 23.02
C THR A 114 -30.52 2.41 23.49
N ASP A 115 -30.90 3.33 22.58
CA ASP A 115 -31.75 4.49 22.85
C ASP A 115 -32.95 4.56 21.88
N PRO A 116 -33.98 3.72 22.05
CA PRO A 116 -35.16 3.71 21.19
C PRO A 116 -36.05 4.96 21.34
N ALA A 117 -35.87 5.70 22.44
CA ALA A 117 -36.45 7.01 22.71
C ALA A 117 -35.36 7.82 23.43
N GLY A 118 -35.02 9.03 22.99
CA GLY A 118 -33.98 9.86 23.59
C GLY A 118 -34.35 10.37 25.00
N CYS A 119 -34.45 9.46 25.96
CA CYS A 119 -34.88 9.70 27.33
C CYS A 119 -33.75 10.16 28.26
N ASP A 120 -32.63 10.64 27.73
CA ASP A 120 -31.46 11.06 28.52
C ASP A 120 -31.18 12.59 28.44
N LEU A 121 -32.21 13.38 28.12
CA LEU A 121 -32.11 14.86 28.10
C LEU A 121 -32.79 15.59 29.28
N SER A 122 -33.34 14.89 30.28
CA SER A 122 -33.83 15.54 31.50
C SER A 122 -34.07 14.54 32.64
N PRO A 123 -33.64 14.81 33.89
CA PRO A 123 -33.90 13.94 35.05
C PRO A 123 -35.38 13.92 35.51
N ASN A 124 -36.33 14.40 34.71
CA ASN A 124 -37.74 14.57 35.10
C ASN A 124 -38.76 14.23 33.99
N LEU A 125 -38.37 13.46 32.96
CA LEU A 125 -39.36 12.93 32.04
C LEU A 125 -39.17 11.43 31.90
N ASP A 126 -39.99 10.70 32.66
CA ASP A 126 -40.20 9.26 32.48
C ASP A 126 -40.63 8.98 31.03
N CYS A 127 -40.18 7.84 30.51
CA CYS A 127 -40.42 7.35 29.15
C CYS A 127 -41.88 7.36 28.69
#